data_AF-A0A8D1A093-F1
#
_entry.id   AF-A0A8D1A093-F1
#
_cell.length_a   1.000
_cell.length_b   1.000
_cell.length_c   1.000
_cell.angle_alpha   90.00
_cell.angle_beta   90.00
_cell.angle_gamma   90.00
#
_symmetry.space_group_name_H-M   'P 1'
#
loop_
_entity.id
_entity.type
_entity.pdbx_description
1 polymer ?
#
loop_
_entity_poly.entity_id
_entity_poly.type
_entity_poly.pdbx_seq_one_letter_code
_entity_poly.pdbx_strand_id
1 'polypeptide(L)'
;MCLLAICISLEKCLFRSFTHFSIGLLACLLLSCVSCLYILEIRPLLVASFETIFSHSVSCLFVFFLVSFAVQKLVSLIRSYWFIFALISVALGD
;
A
#
# COMPACT_ATOMS: atom_id res chain seq x y z
N MET A 1 -16.06 -16.20 20.47
CA MET A 1 -14.76 -15.63 20.92
C MET A 1 -13.62 -15.87 19.91
N CYS A 2 -13.39 -17.09 19.41
CA CYS A 2 -12.25 -17.39 18.52
C CYS A 2 -12.27 -16.64 17.17
N LEU A 3 -13.44 -16.50 16.57
CA LEU A 3 -13.66 -15.82 15.29
C LEU A 3 -13.20 -14.34 15.33
N LEU A 4 -13.59 -13.60 16.37
CA LEU A 4 -13.25 -12.18 16.52
C LEU A 4 -11.73 -11.98 16.68
N ALA A 5 -11.06 -12.90 17.39
CA ALA A 5 -9.60 -12.89 17.54
C ALA A 5 -8.87 -13.12 16.20
N ILE A 6 -9.37 -14.02 15.35
CA ILE A 6 -8.80 -14.26 14.01
C ILE A 6 -8.93 -13.01 13.13
N CYS A 7 -10.08 -12.33 13.18
CA CYS A 7 -10.31 -11.11 12.41
C CYS A 7 -9.33 -9.97 12.80
N ILE A 8 -9.17 -9.72 14.10
CA ILE A 8 -8.22 -8.70 14.61
C ILE A 8 -6.78 -9.07 14.28
N SER A 9 -6.42 -10.35 14.45
CA SER A 9 -5.06 -10.84 14.14
C SER A 9 -4.74 -10.66 12.65
N LEU A 10 -5.69 -10.96 11.77
CA LEU A 10 -5.50 -10.89 10.34
C LEU A 10 -5.41 -9.44 9.83
N GLU A 11 -6.21 -8.50 10.37
CA GLU A 11 -6.10 -7.07 10.04
C GLU A 11 -4.72 -6.53 10.44
N LYS A 12 -4.23 -6.89 11.63
CA LYS A 12 -2.86 -6.58 12.08
C LYS A 12 -1.78 -7.14 11.15
N CYS A 13 -1.93 -8.38 10.70
CA CYS A 13 -0.99 -9.00 9.76
C CYS A 13 -0.97 -8.29 8.40
N LEU A 14 -2.14 -7.93 7.85
CA LEU A 14 -2.24 -7.19 6.59
C LEU A 14 -1.61 -5.79 6.68
N PHE A 15 -1.80 -5.10 7.80
CA PHE A 15 -1.20 -3.78 8.02
C PHE A 15 0.34 -3.89 8.15
N ARG A 16 0.82 -4.93 8.82
CA ARG A 16 2.25 -5.23 8.94
C ARG A 16 2.88 -5.56 7.58
N SER A 17 2.23 -6.36 6.75
CA SER A 17 2.76 -6.66 5.41
C SER A 17 2.78 -5.42 4.52
N PHE A 18 1.74 -4.58 4.61
CA PHE A 18 1.65 -3.34 3.83
C PHE A 18 2.72 -2.33 4.22
N THR A 19 3.00 -2.18 5.52
CA THR A 19 4.08 -1.30 6.00
C THR A 19 5.45 -1.78 5.52
N HIS A 20 5.76 -3.09 5.59
CA HIS A 20 7.01 -3.62 5.05
C HIS A 20 7.16 -3.39 3.54
N PHE A 21 6.09 -3.64 2.77
CA PHE A 21 6.09 -3.39 1.33
C PHE A 21 6.28 -1.89 1.00
N SER A 22 5.58 -1.02 1.72
CA SER A 22 5.68 0.44 1.58
C SER A 22 7.08 0.97 1.90
N ILE A 23 7.72 0.45 2.95
CA ILE A 23 9.10 0.82 3.32
C ILE A 23 10.08 0.41 2.21
N GLY A 24 9.95 -0.81 1.68
CA GLY A 24 10.80 -1.28 0.58
C GLY A 24 10.64 -0.45 -0.69
N LEU A 25 9.40 -0.09 -1.04
CA LEU A 25 9.09 0.78 -2.17
C LEU A 25 9.69 2.18 -1.96
N LEU A 26 9.54 2.75 -0.77
CA LEU A 26 10.06 4.07 -0.42
C LEU A 26 11.59 4.10 -0.47
N ALA A 27 12.27 3.07 0.04
CA ALA A 27 13.72 2.96 -0.01
C ALA A 27 14.23 2.85 -1.45
N CYS A 28 13.56 2.05 -2.29
CA CYS A 28 13.88 1.93 -3.71
C CYS A 28 13.70 3.27 -4.46
N LEU A 29 12.60 3.98 -4.18
CA LEU A 29 12.34 5.32 -4.74
C LEU A 29 13.39 6.34 -4.30
N LEU A 30 13.80 6.32 -3.03
CA LEU A 30 14.83 7.22 -2.52
C LEU A 30 16.18 6.93 -3.18
N LEU A 31 16.57 5.66 -3.28
CA LEU A 31 17.83 5.27 -3.90
C LEU A 31 17.86 5.63 -5.40
N SER A 32 16.75 5.41 -6.11
CA SER A 32 16.64 5.82 -7.51
C SER A 32 16.68 7.34 -7.63
N CYS A 33 15.97 8.09 -6.79
CA CYS A 33 16.01 9.56 -6.77
C CYS A 33 17.43 10.11 -6.55
N VAL A 34 18.19 9.57 -5.59
CA VAL A 34 19.58 9.98 -5.32
C VAL A 34 20.49 9.65 -6.52
N SER A 35 20.34 8.46 -7.09
CA SER A 35 21.11 8.04 -8.27
C SER A 35 20.82 8.95 -9.47
N CYS A 36 19.56 9.34 -9.64
CA CYS A 36 19.11 10.23 -10.68
C CYS A 36 19.63 11.65 -10.51
N LEU A 37 19.62 12.19 -9.28
CA LEU A 37 20.24 13.49 -8.96
C LEU A 37 21.75 13.47 -9.25
N TYR A 38 22.44 12.38 -8.91
CA TYR A 38 23.86 12.23 -9.20
C TYR A 38 24.15 12.22 -10.71
N ILE A 39 23.33 11.51 -11.50
CA ILE A 39 23.44 11.52 -12.97
C ILE A 39 23.14 12.90 -13.55
N LEU A 40 22.14 13.60 -12.98
CA LEU A 40 21.75 14.96 -13.38
C LEU A 40 22.87 15.97 -13.15
N GLU A 41 23.59 15.84 -12.04
CA GLU A 41 24.74 16.67 -11.68
C GLU A 41 25.89 16.52 -12.68
N ILE A 42 26.15 15.30 -13.17
CA ILE A 42 27.19 15.04 -14.18
C ILE A 42 26.72 15.40 -15.60
N ARG A 43 25.43 15.30 -15.90
CA ARG A 43 24.87 15.55 -17.23
C ARG A 43 23.61 16.44 -17.17
N PRO A 44 23.79 17.76 -16.98
CA PRO A 44 22.66 18.70 -16.93
C PRO A 44 21.85 18.79 -18.23
N LEU A 45 22.38 18.30 -19.36
CA LEU A 45 21.69 18.30 -20.66
C LEU A 45 20.38 17.49 -20.67
N LEU A 46 20.20 16.56 -19.72
CA LEU A 46 19.02 15.68 -19.63
C LEU A 46 17.95 16.18 -18.66
N VAL A 47 18.14 17.37 -18.04
CA VAL A 47 17.25 17.94 -17.01
C VAL A 47 15.78 17.92 -17.41
N ALA A 48 15.44 18.51 -18.56
CA ALA A 48 14.03 18.67 -18.96
C ALA A 48 13.31 17.33 -19.21
N SER A 49 13.99 16.37 -19.85
CA SER A 49 13.45 15.02 -20.08
C SER A 49 13.40 14.19 -18.80
N PHE A 50 14.34 14.42 -17.88
CA PHE A 50 14.43 13.65 -16.66
C PHE A 50 13.36 14.08 -15.64
N GLU A 51 13.15 15.38 -15.48
CA GLU A 51 12.11 15.93 -14.59
C GLU A 51 10.69 15.43 -14.94
N THR A 52 10.38 15.35 -16.23
CA THR A 52 9.06 14.89 -16.70
C THR A 52 8.86 13.39 -16.46
N ILE A 53 9.88 12.56 -16.71
CA ILE A 53 9.80 11.11 -16.45
C ILE A 53 9.74 10.84 -14.95
N PHE A 54 10.56 11.52 -14.15
CA PHE A 54 10.62 11.35 -12.71
C PHE A 54 9.32 11.80 -12.02
N SER A 55 8.80 12.98 -12.38
CA SER A 55 7.52 13.46 -11.84
C SER A 55 6.35 12.53 -12.17
N HIS A 56 6.31 12.00 -13.40
CA HIS A 56 5.29 11.02 -13.78
C HIS A 56 5.43 9.70 -13.00
N SER A 57 6.65 9.23 -12.78
CA SER A 57 6.92 8.04 -11.97
C SER A 57 6.46 8.21 -10.52
N VAL A 58 6.82 9.33 -9.88
CA VAL A 58 6.40 9.65 -8.51
C VAL A 58 4.89 9.78 -8.41
N SER A 59 4.25 10.47 -9.37
CA SER A 59 2.80 10.62 -9.44
C SER A 59 2.09 9.26 -9.57
N CYS A 60 2.57 8.40 -10.47
CA CYS A 60 2.03 7.05 -10.67
C CYS A 60 2.17 6.19 -9.40
N LEU A 61 3.33 6.23 -8.73
CA LEU A 61 3.55 5.50 -7.48
C LEU A 61 2.69 6.02 -6.33
N PHE A 62 2.46 7.33 -6.27
CA PHE A 62 1.54 7.93 -5.31
C PHE A 62 0.09 7.45 -5.52
N VAL A 63 -0.37 7.42 -6.77
CA VAL A 63 -1.68 6.85 -7.11
C VAL A 63 -1.75 5.36 -6.76
N PHE A 64 -0.72 4.59 -7.09
CA PHE A 64 -0.66 3.17 -6.77
C PHE A 64 -0.73 2.91 -5.25
N PHE A 65 -0.05 3.75 -4.46
CA PHE A 65 -0.10 3.68 -3.00
C PHE A 65 -1.49 4.01 -2.45
N LEU A 66 -2.11 5.09 -2.95
CA LEU A 66 -3.49 5.46 -2.60
C LEU A 66 -4.51 4.36 -2.94
N VAL A 67 -4.41 3.78 -4.14
CA VAL A 67 -5.27 2.68 -4.59
C VAL A 67 -5.06 1.45 -3.72
N SER A 68 -3.82 1.06 -3.44
CA SER A 68 -3.51 -0.09 -2.58
C SER A 68 -4.04 0.09 -1.16
N PHE A 69 -3.93 1.30 -0.62
CA PHE A 69 -4.47 1.65 0.69
C PHE A 69 -6.00 1.59 0.70
N ALA A 70 -6.66 2.18 -0.30
CA ALA A 70 -8.11 2.14 -0.44
C ALA A 70 -8.64 0.70 -0.59
N VAL A 71 -7.98 -0.12 -1.42
CA VAL A 71 -8.30 -1.53 -1.60
C VAL A 71 -8.10 -2.32 -0.31
N GLN A 72 -7.01 -2.09 0.43
CA GLN A 72 -6.83 -2.74 1.74
C GLN A 72 -7.97 -2.41 2.72
N LYS A 73 -8.35 -1.13 2.80
CA LYS A 73 -9.47 -0.66 3.63
C LYS A 73 -10.81 -1.27 3.19
N LEU A 74 -11.05 -1.38 1.89
CA LEU A 74 -12.28 -1.97 1.36
C LEU A 74 -12.34 -3.48 1.65
N VAL A 75 -11.23 -4.20 1.44
CA VAL A 75 -11.14 -5.63 1.73
C VAL A 75 -11.30 -5.92 3.22
N SER A 76 -10.72 -5.08 4.10
CA SER A 76 -10.90 -5.24 5.54
C SER A 76 -12.37 -5.02 5.94
N LEU A 77 -13.04 -4.02 5.34
CA LEU A 77 -14.45 -3.73 5.58
C LEU A 77 -15.36 -4.88 5.13
N ILE A 78 -15.22 -5.35 3.88
CA ILE A 78 -16.02 -6.46 3.33
C ILE A 78 -15.86 -7.71 4.20
N ARG A 79 -14.62 -8.02 4.61
CA ARG A 79 -14.33 -9.18 5.46
C ARG A 79 -14.98 -9.05 6.84
N SER A 80 -14.94 -7.86 7.45
CA SER A 80 -15.60 -7.61 8.74
C SER A 80 -17.12 -7.79 8.65
N TYR A 81 -17.74 -7.32 7.57
CA TYR A 81 -19.18 -7.42 7.36
C TYR A 81 -19.65 -8.86 7.15
N TRP A 82 -18.91 -9.61 6.33
CA TRP A 82 -19.15 -11.05 6.15
C TRP A 82 -19.06 -11.82 7.48
N PHE A 83 -18.12 -11.43 8.34
CA PHE A 83 -17.97 -11.99 9.68
C PHE A 83 -19.16 -11.72 10.59
N ILE A 84 -19.67 -10.49 10.58
CA ILE A 84 -20.87 -10.11 11.34
C ILE A 84 -22.07 -10.92 10.86
N PHE A 85 -22.23 -11.06 9.54
CA PHE A 85 -23.31 -11.86 8.96
C PHE A 85 -23.23 -13.32 9.40
N ALA A 86 -22.02 -13.93 9.34
CA ALA A 86 -21.81 -15.30 9.81
C ALA A 86 -22.14 -15.48 11.30
N LEU A 87 -21.80 -14.51 12.15
CA LEU A 87 -22.16 -14.54 13.57
C LEU A 87 -23.67 -14.48 13.79
N ILE A 88 -24.39 -13.64 13.03
CA ILE A 88 -25.85 -13.53 13.09
C ILE A 88 -26.50 -14.84 12.62
N SER A 89 -26.02 -15.44 11.52
CA SER A 89 -26.54 -16.72 11.03
C SER A 89 -26.34 -17.86 12.03
N VAL A 90 -25.21 -17.90 12.75
CA VAL A 90 -24.99 -18.88 13.83
C VAL A 90 -25.96 -18.64 14.97
N ALA A 91 -26.11 -17.40 15.44
CA ALA A 91 -26.98 -17.07 16.57
C ALA A 91 -28.49 -17.24 16.29
N LEU A 92 -28.91 -17.20 15.03
CA LEU A 92 -30.30 -17.40 14.61
C LEU A 92 -30.62 -18.86 14.27
N GLY A 93 -29.59 -19.67 13.99
CA GLY A 93 -29.72 -21.10 13.66
C GLY A 93 -29.75 -22.03 14.87
N ASP A 94 -29.45 -21.49 16.06
CA ASP A 94 -29.68 -22.11 17.38
C ASP A 94 -31.04 -21.66 17.96
#